data_AF-A0A6J6NW44-F1
#
_entry.id   AF-A0A6J6NW44-F1
#
_cell.length_a   1.000
_cell.length_b   1.000
_cell.length_c   1.000
_cell.angle_alpha   90.00
_cell.angle_beta   90.00
_cell.angle_gamma   90.00
#
_symmetry.space_group_name_H-M   'P 1'
#
loop_
_entity.id
_entity.type
_entity.pdbx_description
1 polymer ?
#
loop_
_entity_poly.entity_id
_entity_poly.type
_entity_poly.pdbx_seq_one_letter_code
_entity_poly.pdbx_strand_id
1 'polypeptide(L)' 'MVAAIDPGTEVTRILEHSGAGVSVAPDNEEVFTSALQSMVANIDEASEQGRKGRQWVETHVSPAAVAQSYLSLIADIGV' A
#
# COMPACT_ATOMS: atom_id res chain seq x y z
N MET A 1 -0.73 -9.97 0.73
CA MET A 1 0.71 -9.70 0.96
C MET A 1 0.89 -9.30 2.42
N VAL A 2 2.00 -9.69 3.05
CA VAL A 2 2.40 -9.23 4.40
C VAL A 2 3.72 -8.46 4.28
N ALA A 3 3.81 -7.30 4.92
CA ALA A 3 5.02 -6.48 4.92
C ALA A 3 5.29 -5.89 6.31
N ALA A 4 6.57 -5.81 6.68
CA ALA A 4 7.03 -5.11 7.89
C ALA A 4 7.32 -3.66 7.51
N ILE A 5 6.50 -2.73 8.00
CA ILE A 5 6.50 -1.33 7.57
C ILE A 5 6.36 -0.43 8.80
N ASP A 6 7.17 0.63 8.84
CA ASP A 6 7.03 1.67 9.86
C ASP A 6 5.62 2.29 9.87
N PRO A 7 4.93 2.32 11.03
CA PRO A 7 3.60 2.92 11.13
C PRO A 7 3.58 4.39 10.69
N GLY A 8 2.51 4.79 10.01
CA GLY A 8 2.28 6.18 9.61
C GLY A 8 3.00 6.61 8.34
N THR A 9 3.82 5.74 7.74
CA THR A 9 4.38 5.95 6.40
C THR A 9 3.30 5.87 5.32
N GLU A 10 3.59 6.40 4.14
CA GLU A 10 2.66 6.37 3.02
C GLU A 10 2.25 4.94 2.63
N VAL A 11 3.13 3.95 2.82
CA VAL A 11 2.81 2.56 2.52
C VAL A 11 1.66 2.04 3.40
N THR A 12 1.63 2.41 4.69
CA THR A 12 0.51 2.03 5.58
C THR A 12 -0.81 2.66 5.13
N ARG A 13 -0.78 3.92 4.67
CA ARG A 13 -1.96 4.59 4.11
C ARG A 13 -2.41 3.94 2.81
N ILE A 14 -1.49 3.62 1.90
CA ILE A 14 -1.81 2.91 0.65
C ILE A 14 -2.52 1.59 0.96
N LEU A 15 -2.03 0.82 1.93
CA LEU A 15 -2.67 -0.45 2.32
C LEU A 15 -4.08 -0.23 2.87
N GLU A 16 -4.29 0.78 3.72
CA GLU A 16 -5.62 1.14 4.24
C GLU A 16 -6.61 1.52 3.13
N HIS A 17 -6.18 2.33 2.15
CA HIS A 17 -7.05 2.78 1.06
C HIS A 17 -7.29 1.71 -0.01
N SER A 18 -6.29 0.86 -0.27
CA SER A 18 -6.36 -0.15 -1.33
C SER A 18 -6.93 -1.49 -0.86
N GLY A 19 -6.79 -1.82 0.43
CA GLY A 19 -7.08 -3.16 0.94
C GLY A 19 -6.14 -4.24 0.38
N ALA A 20 -4.91 -3.86 -0.03
CA ALA A 20 -3.99 -4.71 -0.77
C ALA A 20 -3.16 -5.72 0.07
N GLY A 21 -3.43 -5.80 1.37
CA GLY A 21 -2.68 -6.66 2.28
C GLY A 21 -2.65 -6.11 3.70
N VAL A 22 -1.68 -6.58 4.47
CA VAL A 22 -1.50 -6.21 5.89
C VAL A 22 -0.07 -5.74 6.12
N SER A 23 0.07 -4.65 6.87
CA SER A 23 1.35 -4.22 7.44
C SER A 23 1.44 -4.61 8.91
N VAL A 24 2.62 -5.03 9.33
CA VAL A 24 2.99 -5.19 10.75
C VAL A 24 4.16 -4.26 11.07
N ALA A 25 4.33 -3.93 12.35
CA ALA A 25 5.48 -3.14 12.78
C ALA A 25 6.80 -3.90 12.51
N PRO A 26 7.90 -3.20 12.19
CA PRO A 26 9.21 -3.81 12.06
C PRO A 26 9.71 -4.42 13.37
N ASP A 27 10.79 -5.21 13.26
CA ASP A 27 11.54 -5.78 14.40
C ASP A 27 10.73 -6.72 15.31
N ASN A 28 9.62 -7.26 14.81
CA ASN A 28 8.86 -8.30 15.48
C ASN A 28 8.64 -9.51 14.54
N GLU A 29 9.58 -10.45 14.59
CA GLU A 29 9.57 -11.65 13.76
C GLU A 29 8.36 -12.57 14.02
N GLU A 30 7.89 -12.62 15.27
CA GLU A 30 6.79 -13.48 15.69
C GLU A 30 5.48 -12.97 15.07
N VAL A 31 5.23 -11.66 15.17
CA VAL A 31 4.05 -11.02 14.57
C VAL A 31 4.08 -11.14 13.05
N PHE A 32 5.25 -10.93 12.42
CA PHE A 32 5.37 -11.08 10.97
C PHE A 32 5.10 -12.51 10.50
N THR A 33 5.68 -13.50 11.19
CA THR A 33 5.52 -14.91 10.85
C THR A 33 4.07 -15.36 11.06
N SER A 34 3.43 -14.94 12.14
CA SER A 34 2.01 -15.23 12.41
C SER A 34 1.10 -14.65 11.31
N ALA A 35 1.32 -13.39 10.92
CA ALA A 35 0.58 -12.77 9.82
C ALA A 35 0.79 -13.51 8.50
N LEU A 36 2.02 -13.95 8.20
CA LEU A 36 2.33 -14.72 7.00
C LEU A 36 1.63 -16.08 6.99
N GLN A 37 1.63 -16.80 8.12
CA GLN A 37 0.91 -18.07 8.27
C GLN A 37 -0.60 -17.89 8.07
N SER A 38 -1.18 -16.83 8.63
CA SER A 38 -2.59 -16.49 8.42
C SER A 38 -2.90 -16.22 6.95
N MET A 39 -2.03 -15.48 6.24
CA MET A 39 -2.19 -15.22 4.81
C MET A 39 -2.16 -16.51 3.99
N VAL A 40 -1.23 -17.43 4.28
CA VAL A 40 -1.12 -18.73 3.58
C VAL A 40 -2.34 -19.61 3.86
N ALA A 41 -2.87 -19.59 5.08
CA ALA A 41 -4.08 -20.32 5.45
C ALA A 41 -5.34 -19.78 4.75
N ASN A 42 -5.35 -18.51 4.32
CA ASN A 42 -6.49 -17.83 3.71
C ASN A 42 -6.16 -17.33 2.28
N ILE A 43 -5.68 -18.22 1.42
CA ILE A 43 -5.08 -17.86 0.11
C ILE A 43 -6.06 -17.16 -0.86
N ASP A 44 -7.36 -17.45 -0.77
CA ASP A 44 -8.38 -16.80 -1.58
C ASP A 44 -8.55 -15.32 -1.21
N GLU A 45 -8.57 -15.02 0.09
CA GLU A 45 -8.59 -13.65 0.59
C GLU A 45 -7.29 -12.93 0.20
N ALA A 46 -6.14 -13.60 0.32
CA ALA A 46 -4.85 -13.04 -0.09
C ALA A 46 -4.81 -12.71 -1.60
N SER A 47 -5.45 -13.54 -2.43
CA SER A 47 -5.58 -13.32 -3.87
C SER A 47 -6.47 -12.12 -4.19
N GLU A 48 -7.59 -11.98 -3.48
CA GLU A 48 -8.48 -10.83 -3.61
C GLU A 48 -7.80 -9.53 -3.16
N GLN A 49 -7.05 -9.56 -2.06
CA GLN A 49 -6.21 -8.43 -1.63
C GLN A 49 -5.21 -8.04 -2.74
N GLY A 50 -4.55 -9.02 -3.36
CA GLY A 50 -3.66 -8.77 -4.51
C GLY A 50 -4.38 -8.09 -5.69
N ARG A 51 -5.60 -8.55 -6.02
CA ARG A 51 -6.43 -7.96 -7.09
C ARG A 51 -6.80 -6.51 -6.76
N LYS A 52 -7.21 -6.23 -5.52
CA LYS A 52 -7.53 -4.87 -5.06
C LYS A 52 -6.33 -3.95 -5.12
N GLY A 53 -5.15 -4.43 -4.71
CA GLY A 53 -3.90 -3.66 -4.82
C GLY A 53 -3.57 -3.28 -6.25
N ARG A 54 -3.68 -4.24 -7.18
CA ARG A 54 -3.48 -3.97 -8.60
C ARG A 54 -4.47 -2.92 -9.12
N GLN A 55 -5.76 -3.09 -8.83
CA GLN A 55 -6.81 -2.16 -9.25
C GLN A 55 -6.56 -0.75 -8.69
N TRP A 56 -6.08 -0.64 -7.45
CA TRP A 56 -5.74 0.64 -6.84
C TRP A 56 -4.59 1.35 -7.56
N VAL A 57 -3.49 0.63 -7.84
CA VAL A 57 -2.34 1.20 -8.57
C VAL A 57 -2.75 1.70 -9.95
N GLU A 58 -3.53 0.91 -10.70
CA GLU A 58 -4.00 1.26 -12.05
C GLU A 58 -4.92 2.50 -12.06
N THR A 59 -5.54 2.86 -10.94
CA THR A 59 -6.53 3.95 -10.87
C THR A 59 -6.05 5.19 -10.11
N HIS A 60 -5.15 5.05 -9.13
CA HIS A 60 -4.74 6.13 -8.23
C HIS A 60 -3.32 6.65 -8.50
N VAL A 61 -2.44 5.84 -9.09
CA VAL A 61 -1.02 6.18 -9.25
C VAL A 61 -0.66 6.29 -10.73
N SER A 62 -1.29 7.25 -11.44
CA SER A 62 -0.91 7.51 -12.83
C SER A 62 0.23 8.54 -12.91
N PRO A 63 1.22 8.35 -13.79
CA PRO A 63 2.24 9.38 -14.05
C PRO A 63 1.63 10.74 -14.40
N ALA A 64 0.48 10.74 -15.07
CA ALA A 64 -0.27 11.96 -15.39
C ALA A 64 -0.79 12.69 -14.13
N ALA A 65 -1.34 11.97 -13.15
CA ALA A 65 -1.79 12.55 -11.89
C ALA A 65 -0.62 13.15 -11.10
N VAL A 66 0.52 12.45 -11.06
CA VAL A 66 1.74 12.96 -10.43
C VAL A 66 2.23 14.24 -11.14
N ALA A 67 2.30 14.23 -12.47
CA ALA A 67 2.70 15.41 -13.25
C ALA A 67 1.78 16.60 -12.99
N GLN A 68 0.46 16.39 -12.91
CA GLN A 68 -0.49 17.45 -12.60
C GLN A 68 -0.30 18.02 -11.19
N SER A 69 -0.02 17.19 -10.19
CA SER A 69 0.31 17.66 -8.84
C SER A 69 1.57 18.54 -8.83
N TYR A 70 2.62 18.15 -9.58
CA TYR A 70 3.82 18.97 -9.72
C TYR A 70 3.55 20.29 -10.45
N LEU A 71 2.81 20.28 -11.56
CA LEU A 71 2.44 21.49 -12.29
C LEU A 71 1.63 22.46 -11.43
N SER A 72 0.68 21.93 -10.64
CA SER A 72 -0.12 22.73 -9.71
C SER A 72 0.76 23.37 -8.63
N LEU A 73 1.69 22.59 -8.04
CA LEU A 73 2.63 23.11 -7.05
C LEU A 73 3.54 24.20 -7.63
N ILE A 74 4.05 24.02 -8.86
CA ILE A 74 4.88 25.02 -9.55
C ILE A 74 4.09 26.31 -9.78
N ALA A 75 2.84 26.20 -10.23
CA ALA A 75 1.96 27.35 -10.42
C ALA A 75 1.69 28.10 -9.10
N ASP A 76 1.53 27.38 -7.99
CA ASP A 76 1.29 27.96 -6.66
C ASP A 76 2.53 28.71 -6.11
N ILE A 77 3.75 28.25 -6.41
CA ILE A 77 5.00 28.88 -5.92
C ILE A 77 5.55 29.97 -6.86
N GLY A 78 4.96 30.17 -8.04
CA GLY A 78 5.21 31.33 -8.90
C GLY A 78 6.62 31.43 -9.52
N VAL A 79 7.21 30.30 -9.93
CA VAL A 79 8.45 30.28 -10.75
C VAL A 79 8.13 30.29 -12.23
#